data_AF-A0A1F1FF53-F1
#
_entry.id   AF-A0A1F1FF53-F1
#
_cell.length_a   1.000
_cell.length_b   1.000
_cell.length_c   1.000
_cell.angle_alpha   90.00
_cell.angle_beta   90.00
_cell.angle_gamma   90.00
#
_symmetry.space_group_name_H-M   'P 1'
#
loop_
_entity.id
_entity.type
_entity.pdbx_description
1 polymer ?
#
loop_
_entity_poly.entity_id
_entity_poly.type
_entity_poly.pdbx_seq_one_letter_code
_entity_poly.pdbx_strand_id
1 'polypeptide(L)'
;MGKHPHNALTFMPPASATPHTFFIALCTIAVTLTLSLGACSHPTSLPRPRRLEVTSRTLKNIDELDTPSTPTNGGAFVSTGLKNNILTVASSTSRQDAPRWAIDISLADSPLNSISWPNYSDHDLTGRLMSTAVGALVVSPNGNYVSILIQAYQKHGDESQPADQSSTVELASQQRGYVVVLDARTGKTVLTREFSGFILAQALTNDHLAVETARAYFPAGEGKGTITAFPLDGTSSPTTAPTDQWLVGAGQDSLLLSPQPVHHKMCSDPCGPFALTRISTGGQKLGTITHADRVYRGGWVERYKEPAPDGEDGEASAQAAREVVDVDTGAATDLNGDQAEETGLSTGPGLLVTRRTDPDKQSSPSVPVAWLSADDDGHPHTENLEQFTSK
;
A
#
# COMPACT_ATOMS: atom_id res chain seq x y z
N MET A 1 -15.44 -52.61 -4.16
CA MET A 1 -15.41 -52.71 -5.64
C MET A 1 -15.38 -51.31 -6.22
N GLY A 2 -14.40 -51.03 -7.09
CA GLY A 2 -14.44 -49.94 -8.07
C GLY A 2 -14.09 -48.53 -7.59
N LYS A 3 -12.79 -48.24 -7.39
CA LYS A 3 -12.19 -46.91 -7.53
C LYS A 3 -11.67 -46.78 -8.97
N HIS A 4 -11.94 -45.65 -9.64
CA HIS A 4 -11.15 -45.19 -10.79
C HIS A 4 -10.96 -43.67 -10.70
N PRO A 5 -9.71 -43.17 -10.57
CA PRO A 5 -9.34 -41.82 -10.94
C PRO A 5 -8.72 -41.81 -12.35
N HIS A 6 -8.98 -40.77 -13.13
CA HIS A 6 -8.36 -40.55 -14.44
C HIS A 6 -7.26 -39.47 -14.38
N ASN A 7 -6.08 -39.92 -14.82
CA ASN A 7 -5.08 -39.25 -15.65
C ASN A 7 -4.29 -38.04 -15.10
N ALA A 8 -3.06 -38.34 -14.70
CA ALA A 8 -1.90 -37.48 -14.93
C ALA A 8 -1.25 -37.88 -16.28
N LEU A 9 -0.99 -36.92 -17.15
CA LEU A 9 -0.18 -37.11 -18.36
C LEU A 9 1.02 -36.18 -18.31
N THR A 10 2.16 -36.79 -17.97
CA THR A 10 3.52 -36.27 -18.01
C THR A 10 3.99 -36.21 -19.47
N PHE A 11 4.52 -35.06 -19.92
CA PHE A 11 5.16 -34.93 -21.23
C PHE A 11 6.69 -34.97 -21.07
N MET A 12 7.33 -35.96 -21.69
CA MET A 12 8.79 -36.04 -21.90
C MET A 12 9.15 -35.62 -23.34
N PRO A 13 10.32 -35.00 -23.59
CA PRO A 13 10.76 -34.59 -24.92
C PRO A 13 11.52 -35.72 -25.64
N PRO A 14 11.60 -35.71 -26.99
CA PRO A 14 12.38 -36.71 -27.72
C PRO A 14 13.83 -36.25 -27.95
N ALA A 15 14.73 -37.23 -27.94
CA ALA A 15 16.15 -37.09 -28.20
C ALA A 15 16.56 -37.54 -29.62
N SER A 16 17.62 -36.89 -30.10
CA SER A 16 18.69 -37.37 -31.00
C SER A 16 18.42 -37.62 -32.50
N ALA A 17 19.21 -36.96 -33.36
CA ALA A 17 20.18 -37.60 -34.27
C ALA A 17 20.99 -36.56 -35.09
N THR A 18 22.32 -36.56 -34.92
CA THR A 18 23.37 -36.06 -35.85
C THR A 18 23.80 -37.22 -36.78
N PRO A 19 24.52 -37.08 -37.95
CA PRO A 19 25.79 -36.32 -38.07
C PRO A 19 26.27 -35.83 -39.48
N HIS A 20 27.46 -35.19 -39.45
CA HIS A 20 28.52 -35.08 -40.49
C HIS A 20 28.58 -33.92 -41.51
N THR A 21 29.45 -32.95 -41.16
CA THR A 21 30.63 -32.43 -41.90
C THR A 21 30.55 -32.15 -43.40
N PHE A 22 30.73 -30.87 -43.77
CA PHE A 22 31.35 -30.47 -45.04
C PHE A 22 32.36 -29.32 -44.85
N PHE A 23 33.39 -29.40 -45.69
CA PHE A 23 34.65 -28.67 -45.69
C PHE A 23 34.57 -27.21 -46.18
N ILE A 24 35.65 -26.49 -45.83
CA ILE A 24 36.03 -25.09 -46.08
C ILE A 24 35.99 -24.66 -47.55
N ALA A 25 35.56 -23.42 -47.83
CA ALA A 25 36.14 -22.59 -48.89
C ALA A 25 35.93 -21.09 -48.62
N LEU A 26 37.04 -20.38 -48.39
CA LEU A 26 37.19 -18.93 -48.43
C LEU A 26 36.85 -18.40 -49.83
N CYS A 27 36.00 -17.38 -49.94
CA CYS A 27 36.00 -16.46 -51.08
C CYS A 27 35.80 -15.03 -50.56
N THR A 28 36.91 -14.31 -50.51
CA THR A 28 37.00 -12.87 -50.33
C THR A 28 36.40 -12.16 -51.54
N ILE A 29 35.33 -11.39 -51.35
CA ILE A 29 34.94 -10.34 -52.29
C ILE A 29 34.85 -9.04 -51.48
N ALA A 30 35.87 -8.18 -51.67
CA ALA A 30 35.84 -6.81 -51.21
C ALA A 30 34.95 -6.01 -52.18
N VAL A 31 33.76 -5.63 -51.73
CA VAL A 31 32.96 -4.58 -52.38
C VAL A 31 33.00 -3.36 -51.48
N THR A 32 33.84 -2.40 -51.85
CA THR A 32 33.78 -1.03 -51.31
C THR A 32 32.54 -0.35 -51.86
N LEU A 33 31.44 -0.41 -51.13
CA LEU A 33 30.24 0.37 -51.39
C LEU A 33 30.25 1.59 -50.47
N THR A 34 30.72 2.74 -50.97
CA THR A 34 30.55 4.04 -50.31
C THR A 34 29.09 4.47 -50.44
N LEU A 35 28.24 3.99 -49.54
CA LEU A 35 26.91 4.54 -49.32
C LEU A 35 27.03 5.68 -48.31
N SER A 36 26.79 6.90 -48.79
CA SER A 36 26.57 8.08 -47.95
C SER A 36 25.34 7.85 -47.08
N LEU A 37 25.53 7.37 -45.86
CA LEU A 37 24.53 7.39 -44.81
C LEU A 37 24.37 8.83 -44.32
N GLY A 38 23.61 9.63 -45.06
CA GLY A 38 22.83 10.71 -44.47
C GLY A 38 21.69 10.10 -43.66
N ALA A 39 22.02 9.39 -42.58
CA ALA A 39 21.04 8.92 -41.64
C ALA A 39 20.62 10.13 -40.80
N CYS A 40 19.37 10.56 -40.98
CA CYS A 40 18.66 11.39 -40.01
C CYS A 40 18.91 10.79 -38.62
N SER A 41 19.73 11.45 -37.82
CA SER A 41 19.76 11.24 -36.38
C SER A 41 18.39 11.60 -35.86
N HIS A 42 17.48 10.62 -35.77
CA HIS A 42 16.40 10.71 -34.80
C HIS A 42 17.11 10.83 -33.46
N PRO A 43 16.96 11.93 -32.72
CA PRO A 43 17.41 11.96 -31.35
C PRO A 43 16.56 10.89 -30.67
N THR A 44 17.14 9.74 -30.37
CA THR A 44 16.66 8.88 -29.31
C THR A 44 16.98 9.66 -28.03
N SER A 45 16.21 10.72 -27.78
CA SER A 45 16.18 11.35 -26.48
C SER A 45 15.58 10.30 -25.57
N LEU A 46 16.44 9.55 -24.88
CA LEU A 46 16.07 8.83 -23.68
C LEU A 46 15.16 9.76 -22.87
N PRO A 47 13.96 9.32 -22.43
CA PRO A 47 13.09 10.15 -21.62
C PRO A 47 13.91 10.73 -20.47
N ARG A 48 13.96 12.06 -20.39
CA ARG A 48 14.66 12.76 -19.32
C ARG A 48 14.11 12.24 -17.98
N PRO A 49 14.96 12.01 -16.96
CA PRO A 49 14.47 11.53 -15.67
C PRO A 49 13.37 12.47 -15.15
N ARG A 50 12.18 11.91 -14.96
CA ARG A 50 11.02 12.59 -14.35
C ARG A 50 11.45 12.99 -12.94
N ARG A 51 11.61 14.29 -12.72
CA ARG A 51 11.98 14.83 -11.41
C ARG A 51 10.71 15.19 -10.66
N LEU A 52 10.50 14.58 -9.50
CA LEU A 52 9.47 15.01 -8.57
C LEU A 52 9.91 16.32 -7.89
N GLU A 53 9.03 17.30 -7.86
CA GLU A 53 9.24 18.56 -7.17
C GLU A 53 8.29 18.66 -5.97
N VAL A 54 8.84 19.10 -4.84
CA VAL A 54 8.09 19.38 -3.61
C VAL A 54 8.33 20.83 -3.25
N THR A 55 7.25 21.60 -3.16
CA THR A 55 7.32 23.04 -2.91
C THR A 55 6.37 23.44 -1.79
N SER A 56 6.72 24.46 -1.01
CA SER A 56 5.85 24.96 0.05
C SER A 56 4.64 25.69 -0.54
N ARG A 57 3.47 25.50 0.07
CA ARG A 57 2.23 26.19 -0.27
C ARG A 57 1.68 26.95 0.92
N THR A 58 1.07 28.10 0.68
CA THR A 58 0.26 28.80 1.67
C THR A 58 -1.23 28.57 1.37
N LEU A 59 -1.99 28.14 2.37
CA LEU A 59 -3.43 27.95 2.29
C LEU A 59 -4.12 28.74 3.40
N LYS A 60 -5.35 29.21 3.12
CA LYS A 60 -6.18 29.87 4.13
C LYS A 60 -6.90 28.87 5.03
N ASN A 61 -7.31 27.75 4.46
CA ASN A 61 -7.96 26.61 5.10
C ASN A 61 -7.81 25.39 4.16
N ILE A 62 -8.49 24.29 4.49
CA ILE A 62 -8.44 23.04 3.72
C ILE A 62 -9.76 22.70 3.02
N ASP A 63 -10.65 23.67 2.83
CA ASP A 63 -11.99 23.44 2.27
C ASP A 63 -11.96 22.88 0.84
N GLU A 64 -10.89 23.17 0.09
CA GLU A 64 -10.69 22.69 -1.29
C GLU A 64 -10.00 21.31 -1.38
N LEU A 65 -9.74 20.62 -0.26
CA LEU A 65 -9.08 19.31 -0.23
C LEU A 65 -10.10 18.18 -0.02
N ASP A 66 -10.13 17.21 -0.96
CA ASP A 66 -11.23 16.25 -1.13
C ASP A 66 -11.10 14.91 -0.37
N THR A 67 -9.97 14.58 0.27
CA THR A 67 -9.66 13.16 0.64
C THR A 67 -8.87 12.97 1.96
N PRO A 68 -8.96 11.78 2.61
CA PRO A 68 -9.34 11.62 4.01
C PRO A 68 -8.26 12.01 5.02
N SER A 69 -8.73 12.61 6.11
CA SER A 69 -7.97 12.95 7.31
C SER A 69 -7.25 11.72 7.86
N THR A 70 -5.95 11.63 7.64
CA THR A 70 -5.14 10.64 8.35
C THR A 70 -4.60 11.27 9.64
N PRO A 71 -4.93 10.73 10.83
CA PRO A 71 -4.50 11.32 12.09
C PRO A 71 -2.99 11.18 12.24
N THR A 72 -2.38 12.22 12.81
CA THR A 72 -0.95 12.38 13.02
C THR A 72 -0.73 12.92 14.43
N ASN A 73 0.50 12.83 14.90
CA ASN A 73 0.86 13.30 16.24
C ASN A 73 0.56 14.81 16.40
N GLY A 74 0.12 15.18 17.60
CA GLY A 74 -0.35 16.51 17.98
C GLY A 74 -1.81 16.77 17.62
N GLY A 75 -2.65 15.72 17.54
CA GLY A 75 -4.09 15.83 17.30
C GLY A 75 -4.44 16.41 15.93
N ALA A 76 -3.54 16.27 14.96
CA ALA A 76 -3.70 16.82 13.64
C ALA A 76 -4.01 15.74 12.62
N PHE A 77 -4.42 16.15 11.44
CA PHE A 77 -4.70 15.24 10.35
C PHE A 77 -4.17 15.79 9.03
N VAL A 78 -3.90 14.87 8.09
CA VAL A 78 -3.45 15.20 6.74
C VAL A 78 -4.60 15.13 5.76
N SER A 79 -4.70 16.14 4.89
CA SER A 79 -5.67 16.22 3.80
C SER A 79 -4.95 16.40 2.47
N THR A 80 -5.54 15.85 1.40
CA THR A 80 -4.98 15.89 0.06
C THR A 80 -5.99 16.35 -0.99
N GLY A 81 -5.50 17.01 -2.04
CA GLY A 81 -6.30 17.40 -3.19
C GLY A 81 -5.45 17.43 -4.46
N LEU A 82 -5.94 16.82 -5.55
CA LEU A 82 -5.25 16.80 -6.84
C LEU A 82 -5.96 17.74 -7.81
N LYS A 83 -5.28 18.81 -8.24
CA LYS A 83 -5.83 19.77 -9.21
C LYS A 83 -4.75 20.20 -10.19
N ASN A 84 -5.08 20.25 -11.48
CA ASN A 84 -4.17 20.67 -12.54
C ASN A 84 -2.80 19.97 -12.48
N ASN A 85 -2.79 18.65 -12.23
CA ASN A 85 -1.58 17.84 -12.11
C ASN A 85 -0.65 18.18 -10.93
N ILE A 86 -1.19 18.86 -9.91
CA ILE A 86 -0.49 19.20 -8.68
C ILE A 86 -1.25 18.56 -7.52
N LEU A 87 -0.55 17.71 -6.77
CA LEU A 87 -1.07 17.14 -5.54
C LEU A 87 -0.72 18.07 -4.38
N THR A 88 -1.73 18.73 -3.84
CA THR A 88 -1.59 19.53 -2.62
C THR A 88 -1.80 18.63 -1.41
N VAL A 89 -0.89 18.74 -0.43
CA VAL A 89 -0.94 18.02 0.85
C VAL A 89 -0.83 19.03 1.97
N ALA A 90 -1.69 18.93 2.98
CA ALA A 90 -1.68 19.84 4.12
C ALA A 90 -1.93 19.11 5.43
N SER A 91 -1.31 19.58 6.52
CA SER A 91 -1.60 19.11 7.88
C SER A 91 -2.32 20.18 8.68
N SER A 92 -3.42 19.81 9.32
CA SER A 92 -4.29 20.73 10.05
C SER A 92 -4.77 20.13 11.36
N THR A 93 -5.05 20.97 12.37
CA THR A 93 -5.75 20.59 13.61
C THR A 93 -7.22 20.97 13.59
N SER A 94 -7.64 21.75 12.59
CA SER A 94 -8.99 22.28 12.38
C SER A 94 -9.24 22.37 10.89
N ARG A 95 -10.50 22.22 10.46
CA ARG A 95 -10.87 22.41 9.04
C ARG A 95 -11.01 23.88 8.66
N GLN A 96 -11.29 24.75 9.63
CA GLN A 96 -11.65 26.14 9.40
C GLN A 96 -10.43 27.07 9.40
N ASP A 97 -9.36 26.66 10.06
CA ASP A 97 -8.14 27.45 10.24
C ASP A 97 -7.08 27.12 9.18
N ALA A 98 -6.10 28.01 9.07
CA ALA A 98 -4.94 27.76 8.22
C ALA A 98 -4.20 26.48 8.68
N PRO A 99 -3.78 25.61 7.74
CA PRO A 99 -3.02 24.42 8.09
C PRO A 99 -1.68 24.78 8.72
N ARG A 100 -1.15 23.88 9.56
CA ARG A 100 0.20 24.00 10.16
C ARG A 100 1.27 24.11 9.08
N TRP A 101 1.10 23.34 8.01
CA TRP A 101 1.92 23.39 6.81
C TRP A 101 1.10 22.89 5.62
N ALA A 102 1.47 23.35 4.42
CA ALA A 102 0.98 22.81 3.17
C ALA A 102 2.11 22.76 2.14
N ILE A 103 2.08 21.76 1.27
CA ILE A 103 3.03 21.57 0.18
C ILE A 103 2.29 21.21 -1.11
N ASP A 104 2.95 21.47 -2.23
CA ASP A 104 2.58 21.00 -3.54
C ASP A 104 3.61 20.00 -4.04
N ILE A 105 3.11 18.88 -4.56
CA ILE A 105 3.89 17.85 -5.21
C ILE A 105 3.51 17.80 -6.69
N SER A 106 4.51 17.91 -7.55
CA SER A 106 4.35 17.88 -8.99
C SER A 106 5.45 17.07 -9.67
N LEU A 107 5.27 16.76 -10.95
CA LEU A 107 6.30 16.19 -11.80
C LEU A 107 6.82 17.29 -12.74
N ALA A 108 8.12 17.55 -12.70
CA ALA A 108 8.78 18.43 -13.65
C ALA A 108 8.80 17.82 -15.06
N ASP A 109 9.01 18.68 -16.05
CA ASP A 109 9.50 18.30 -17.38
C ASP A 109 8.60 17.40 -18.25
N SER A 110 7.31 17.75 -18.44
CA SER A 110 6.54 17.59 -19.71
C SER A 110 5.04 17.76 -19.47
N PRO A 111 4.28 18.44 -20.36
CA PRO A 111 2.81 18.47 -20.30
C PRO A 111 2.16 17.08 -20.49
N LEU A 112 2.93 16.09 -20.95
CA LEU A 112 2.47 14.70 -21.10
C LEU A 112 2.63 13.87 -19.83
N ASN A 113 3.34 14.36 -18.81
CA ASN A 113 3.48 13.67 -17.54
C ASN A 113 2.24 13.94 -16.68
N SER A 114 1.54 12.89 -16.28
CA SER A 114 0.37 13.00 -15.41
C SER A 114 0.61 12.25 -14.11
N ILE A 115 0.31 12.91 -12.99
CA ILE A 115 0.13 12.30 -11.68
C ILE A 115 -1.28 11.69 -11.66
N SER A 116 -1.35 10.44 -11.19
CA SER A 116 -2.60 9.82 -10.77
C SER A 116 -2.61 9.71 -9.25
N TRP A 117 -3.74 10.09 -8.65
CA TRP A 117 -4.07 9.80 -7.26
C TRP A 117 -5.18 8.76 -7.25
N PRO A 118 -5.18 7.76 -6.34
CA PRO A 118 -6.07 6.61 -6.46
C PRO A 118 -7.55 6.98 -6.55
N ASN A 119 -8.05 8.05 -5.91
CA ASN A 119 -9.46 8.41 -6.08
C ASN A 119 -9.86 8.80 -7.54
N TYR A 120 -8.91 8.82 -8.49
CA TYR A 120 -9.09 9.25 -9.87
C TYR A 120 -8.57 8.23 -10.92
N SER A 121 -8.38 6.94 -10.57
CA SER A 121 -7.96 5.88 -11.52
C SER A 121 -8.95 4.72 -11.66
N ASP A 122 -9.11 4.20 -12.88
CA ASP A 122 -10.10 3.16 -13.25
C ASP A 122 -9.61 1.69 -13.07
N HIS A 123 -8.54 1.45 -12.30
CA HIS A 123 -7.97 0.09 -12.13
C HIS A 123 -8.29 -0.53 -10.76
N ASP A 124 -8.43 -1.86 -10.66
CA ASP A 124 -8.76 -2.56 -9.40
C ASP A 124 -7.74 -2.32 -8.26
N LEU A 125 -6.46 -2.13 -8.61
CA LEU A 125 -5.40 -1.75 -7.66
C LEU A 125 -5.68 -0.44 -6.92
N THR A 126 -6.46 0.44 -7.54
CA THR A 126 -6.90 1.72 -6.98
C THR A 126 -7.62 1.56 -5.66
N GLY A 127 -8.51 0.56 -5.55
CA GLY A 127 -9.25 0.30 -4.32
C GLY A 127 -8.29 0.02 -3.16
N ARG A 128 -7.30 -0.84 -3.39
CA ARG A 128 -6.27 -1.14 -2.37
C ARG A 128 -5.49 0.10 -1.94
N LEU A 129 -5.18 1.00 -2.88
CA LEU A 129 -4.48 2.24 -2.56
C LEU A 129 -5.35 3.26 -1.80
N MET A 130 -6.63 2.99 -1.57
CA MET A 130 -7.46 3.74 -0.62
C MET A 130 -7.37 3.19 0.82
N SER A 131 -6.69 2.07 1.05
CA SER A 131 -6.47 1.51 2.38
C SER A 131 -5.73 2.49 3.29
N THR A 132 -6.21 2.63 4.52
CA THR A 132 -5.60 3.46 5.56
C THR A 132 -4.32 2.86 6.13
N ALA A 133 -4.14 1.54 6.02
CA ALA A 133 -3.00 0.80 6.52
C ALA A 133 -1.88 0.64 5.49
N VAL A 134 -2.20 0.51 4.19
CA VAL A 134 -1.21 0.25 3.12
C VAL A 134 -1.39 1.02 1.80
N GLY A 135 -2.22 2.06 1.81
CA GLY A 135 -2.61 2.78 0.60
C GLY A 135 -1.67 3.90 0.16
N ALA A 136 -2.19 4.83 -0.64
CA ALA A 136 -1.42 5.95 -1.16
C ALA A 136 -1.16 7.06 -0.14
N LEU A 137 -1.94 7.12 0.95
CA LEU A 137 -1.71 7.98 2.09
C LEU A 137 -1.70 7.13 3.36
N VAL A 138 -0.52 6.95 3.95
CA VAL A 138 -0.33 6.17 5.18
C VAL A 138 0.44 7.00 6.20
N VAL A 139 0.25 6.68 7.48
CA VAL A 139 0.93 7.33 8.61
C VAL A 139 1.56 6.28 9.51
N SER A 140 2.74 6.59 10.06
CA SER A 140 3.42 5.71 11.01
C SER A 140 2.59 5.55 12.30
N PRO A 141 2.71 4.43 13.02
CA PRO A 141 1.99 4.21 14.28
C PRO A 141 2.10 5.35 15.29
N ASN A 142 3.31 5.89 15.50
CA ASN A 142 3.54 7.06 16.38
C ASN A 142 3.06 8.42 15.80
N GLY A 143 2.40 8.42 14.64
CA GLY A 143 1.88 9.62 13.99
C GLY A 143 2.93 10.62 13.48
N ASN A 144 4.22 10.31 13.54
CA ASN A 144 5.30 11.25 13.26
C ASN A 144 5.66 11.37 11.78
N TYR A 145 5.32 10.36 10.97
CA TYR A 145 5.62 10.35 9.54
C TYR A 145 4.35 10.12 8.73
N VAL A 146 4.29 10.80 7.58
CA VAL A 146 3.23 10.63 6.58
C VAL A 146 3.90 10.23 5.27
N SER A 147 3.40 9.20 4.61
CA SER A 147 3.90 8.77 3.30
C SER A 147 2.84 8.92 2.23
N ILE A 148 3.24 9.51 1.11
CA ILE A 148 2.40 9.80 -0.05
C ILE A 148 2.98 9.06 -1.26
N LEU A 149 2.17 8.18 -1.86
CA LEU A 149 2.51 7.47 -3.09
C LEU A 149 1.82 8.15 -4.27
N ILE A 150 2.62 8.42 -5.30
CA ILE A 150 2.21 9.06 -6.53
C ILE A 150 2.51 8.12 -7.68
N GLN A 151 1.49 7.75 -8.45
CA GLN A 151 1.69 7.02 -9.69
C GLN A 151 1.87 8.01 -10.85
N ALA A 152 2.91 7.81 -11.65
CA ALA A 152 3.23 8.68 -12.78
C ALA A 152 3.13 7.90 -14.09
N TYR A 153 2.27 8.36 -15.00
CA TYR A 153 2.15 7.79 -16.34
C TYR A 153 2.42 8.86 -17.41
N GLN A 154 2.90 8.41 -18.56
CA GLN A 154 2.98 9.25 -19.76
C GLN A 154 1.67 9.14 -20.50
N LYS A 155 1.02 10.28 -20.76
CA LYS A 155 -0.03 10.35 -21.77
C LYS A 155 0.64 10.11 -23.13
N HIS A 156 0.42 8.93 -23.72
CA HIS A 156 0.81 8.73 -25.12
C HIS A 156 -0.05 9.66 -25.98
N GLY A 157 0.60 10.43 -26.87
CA GLY A 157 -0.01 11.53 -27.63
C GLY A 157 -1.02 11.12 -28.70
N ASP A 158 -1.55 9.90 -28.64
CA ASP A 158 -2.63 9.43 -29.48
C ASP A 158 -3.41 8.37 -28.68
N GLU A 159 -4.64 8.69 -28.26
CA GLU A 159 -5.57 7.74 -27.61
C GLU A 159 -6.02 6.60 -28.56
N SER A 160 -5.41 6.50 -29.75
CA SER A 160 -5.78 5.62 -30.85
C SER A 160 -4.84 4.43 -31.07
N GLN A 161 -4.00 4.04 -30.11
CA GLN A 161 -3.35 2.72 -30.15
C GLN A 161 -4.03 1.75 -29.19
N PRO A 162 -4.96 0.91 -29.68
CA PRO A 162 -5.44 -0.23 -28.93
C PRO A 162 -4.29 -1.24 -28.78
N ALA A 163 -4.14 -1.72 -27.56
CA ALA A 163 -3.53 -2.99 -27.14
C ALA A 163 -3.03 -3.90 -28.27
N ASP A 164 -1.73 -3.83 -28.57
CA ASP A 164 -1.04 -4.92 -29.25
C ASP A 164 -0.05 -5.54 -28.24
N GLN A 165 -0.56 -6.52 -27.49
CA GLN A 165 0.22 -7.56 -26.79
C GLN A 165 1.40 -7.15 -25.89
N SER A 166 1.43 -5.93 -25.33
CA SER A 166 2.43 -5.66 -24.29
C SER A 166 2.18 -6.56 -23.09
N SER A 167 3.12 -7.48 -22.84
CA SER A 167 3.07 -8.35 -21.66
C SER A 167 2.95 -7.51 -20.39
N THR A 168 2.33 -8.03 -19.33
CA THR A 168 2.20 -7.31 -18.05
C THR A 168 3.57 -6.86 -17.51
N VAL A 169 4.63 -7.62 -17.83
CA VAL A 169 6.02 -7.29 -17.51
C VAL A 169 6.51 -6.05 -18.27
N GLU A 170 6.14 -5.91 -19.55
CA GLU A 170 6.46 -4.72 -20.35
C GLU A 170 5.73 -3.48 -19.80
N LEU A 171 4.44 -3.61 -19.49
CA LEU A 171 3.67 -2.55 -18.84
C LEU A 171 4.30 -2.13 -17.51
N ALA A 172 4.69 -3.09 -16.67
CA ALA A 172 5.37 -2.81 -15.41
C ALA A 172 6.68 -2.02 -15.63
N SER A 173 7.45 -2.35 -16.66
CA SER A 173 8.72 -1.67 -16.95
C SER A 173 8.55 -0.18 -17.32
N GLN A 174 7.37 0.19 -17.83
CA GLN A 174 7.01 1.56 -18.19
C GLN A 174 6.43 2.35 -17.00
N GLN A 175 5.95 1.66 -15.96
CA GLN A 175 5.42 2.28 -14.76
C GLN A 175 6.54 2.91 -13.93
N ARG A 176 6.28 4.16 -13.51
CA ARG A 176 7.10 4.87 -12.53
C ARG A 176 6.20 5.35 -11.42
N GLY A 177 6.58 5.04 -10.19
CA GLY A 177 5.92 5.56 -9.01
C GLY A 177 6.91 6.33 -8.15
N TYR A 178 6.40 7.28 -7.38
CA TYR A 178 7.17 8.03 -6.42
C TYR A 178 6.56 7.87 -5.05
N VAL A 179 7.40 7.77 -4.03
CA VAL A 179 6.97 7.82 -2.65
C VAL A 179 7.72 8.95 -1.95
N VAL A 180 6.95 9.81 -1.27
CA VAL A 180 7.45 10.95 -0.49
C VAL A 180 7.05 10.73 0.97
N VAL A 181 8.05 10.70 1.86
CA VAL A 181 7.82 10.66 3.30
C VAL A 181 8.08 12.05 3.87
N LEU A 182 7.14 12.54 4.65
CA LEU A 182 7.18 13.83 5.33
C LEU A 182 7.22 13.63 6.84
N ASP A 183 7.94 14.52 7.53
CA ASP A 183 7.73 14.74 8.95
C ASP A 183 6.33 15.36 9.13
N ALA A 184 5.45 14.66 9.84
CA ALA A 184 4.04 15.01 9.94
C ALA A 184 3.79 16.36 10.64
N ARG A 185 4.72 16.78 11.50
CA ARG A 185 4.61 18.01 12.28
C ARG A 185 5.06 19.24 11.50
N THR A 186 6.09 19.10 10.67
CA THR A 186 6.75 20.23 9.97
C THR A 186 6.49 20.26 8.47
N GLY A 187 6.04 19.15 7.87
CA GLY A 187 5.88 19.01 6.42
C GLY A 187 7.22 18.89 5.68
N LYS A 188 8.34 18.76 6.40
CA LYS A 188 9.67 18.62 5.79
C LYS A 188 9.80 17.23 5.17
N THR A 189 10.29 17.17 3.95
CA THR A 189 10.63 15.91 3.28
C THR A 189 11.76 15.18 4.02
N VAL A 190 11.46 13.97 4.47
CA VAL A 190 12.39 13.02 5.10
C VAL A 190 13.02 12.12 4.05
N LEU A 191 12.18 11.60 3.14
CA LEU A 191 12.60 10.65 2.12
C LEU A 191 11.85 10.91 0.81
N THR A 192 12.54 10.73 -0.32
CA THR A 192 11.91 10.65 -1.64
C THR A 192 12.55 9.50 -2.41
N ARG A 193 11.71 8.63 -2.97
CA ARG A 193 12.15 7.46 -3.74
C ARG A 193 11.31 7.31 -5.00
N GLU A 194 11.99 6.96 -6.08
CA GLU A 194 11.38 6.53 -7.33
C GLU A 194 11.42 5.00 -7.41
N PHE A 195 10.34 4.41 -7.90
CA PHE A 195 10.20 2.99 -8.11
C PHE A 195 9.85 2.71 -9.56
N SER A 196 10.40 1.62 -10.09
CA SER A 196 9.99 1.03 -11.37
C SER A 196 9.13 -0.20 -11.11
N GLY A 197 8.22 -0.52 -12.02
CA GLY A 197 7.24 -1.58 -11.79
C GLY A 197 5.95 -1.05 -11.18
N PHE A 198 4.99 -1.95 -10.99
CA PHE A 198 3.78 -1.61 -10.24
C PHE A 198 4.14 -1.48 -8.76
N ILE A 199 3.82 -0.35 -8.15
CA ILE A 199 3.76 -0.27 -6.69
C ILE A 199 2.42 -0.83 -6.27
N LEU A 200 2.43 -1.94 -5.56
CA LEU A 200 1.22 -2.60 -5.11
C LEU A 200 0.71 -2.00 -3.78
N ALA A 201 1.62 -1.63 -2.88
CA ALA A 201 1.33 -1.05 -1.58
C ALA A 201 2.54 -0.32 -1.00
N GLN A 202 2.31 0.54 -0.01
CA GLN A 202 3.33 1.08 0.88
C GLN A 202 2.85 1.03 2.33
N ALA A 203 3.76 0.99 3.29
CA ALA A 203 3.44 1.09 4.70
C ALA A 203 4.54 1.86 5.45
N LEU A 204 4.22 2.41 6.62
CA LEU A 204 5.19 3.02 7.51
C LEU A 204 5.25 2.23 8.81
N THR A 205 6.45 1.85 9.22
CA THR A 205 6.76 1.60 10.62
C THR A 205 7.13 2.93 11.29
N ASN A 206 7.53 2.91 12.56
CA ASN A 206 7.98 4.14 13.23
C ASN A 206 9.30 4.70 12.68
N ASP A 207 10.05 3.90 11.93
CA ASP A 207 11.42 4.20 11.50
C ASP A 207 11.74 3.78 10.05
N HIS A 208 10.83 3.11 9.33
CA HIS A 208 11.00 2.67 7.95
C HIS A 208 9.79 2.98 7.07
N LEU A 209 10.07 3.29 5.80
CA LEU A 209 9.12 3.16 4.71
C LEU A 209 9.26 1.78 4.08
N ALA A 210 8.21 0.98 4.04
CA ALA A 210 8.15 -0.25 3.26
C ALA A 210 7.36 -0.04 1.97
N VAL A 211 7.90 -0.45 0.82
CA VAL A 211 7.21 -0.37 -0.48
C VAL A 211 7.21 -1.75 -1.14
N GLU A 212 6.03 -2.24 -1.48
CA GLU A 212 5.83 -3.47 -2.23
C GLU A 212 5.74 -3.15 -3.72
N THR A 213 6.66 -3.70 -4.51
CA THR A 213 6.65 -3.59 -5.97
C THR A 213 6.54 -4.96 -6.64
N ALA A 214 5.99 -4.98 -7.85
CA ALA A 214 5.86 -6.18 -8.66
C ALA A 214 5.91 -5.89 -10.17
N ARG A 215 6.10 -6.96 -10.95
CA ARG A 215 6.05 -7.00 -12.42
C ARG A 215 4.64 -7.27 -12.97
N ALA A 216 3.68 -7.47 -12.07
CA ALA A 216 2.27 -7.64 -12.38
C ALA A 216 1.43 -6.96 -11.29
N TYR A 217 0.10 -6.96 -11.45
CA TYR A 217 -0.84 -6.40 -10.46
C TYR A 217 -1.01 -7.27 -9.20
N PHE A 218 -0.13 -8.24 -8.98
CA PHE A 218 -0.11 -9.17 -7.84
C PHE A 218 1.34 -9.56 -7.52
N PRO A 219 1.67 -9.95 -6.27
CA PRO A 219 3.05 -10.26 -5.87
C PRO A 219 3.49 -11.68 -6.26
N ALA A 220 2.59 -12.66 -6.25
CA ALA A 220 2.92 -14.07 -6.49
C ALA A 220 3.30 -14.40 -7.95
N GLY A 221 3.88 -15.58 -8.17
CA GLY A 221 4.09 -16.16 -9.51
C GLY A 221 4.93 -15.30 -10.45
N GLU A 222 4.31 -14.79 -11.53
CA GLU A 222 4.91 -13.88 -12.51
C GLU A 222 5.09 -12.45 -11.97
N GLY A 223 4.37 -12.10 -10.91
CA GLY A 223 4.48 -10.82 -10.22
C GLY A 223 5.86 -10.56 -9.67
N LYS A 224 6.55 -11.59 -9.19
CA LYS A 224 7.89 -11.49 -8.59
C LYS A 224 7.97 -10.34 -7.56
N GLY A 225 7.01 -10.32 -6.64
CA GLY A 225 6.87 -9.30 -5.63
C GLY A 225 8.13 -9.11 -4.79
N THR A 226 8.43 -7.86 -4.47
CA THR A 226 9.53 -7.49 -3.58
C THR A 226 9.07 -6.40 -2.64
N ILE A 227 9.44 -6.51 -1.36
CA ILE A 227 9.29 -5.44 -0.39
C ILE A 227 10.67 -4.83 -0.17
N THR A 228 10.77 -3.51 -0.37
CA THR A 228 11.97 -2.75 -0.03
C THR A 228 11.65 -1.82 1.13
N ALA A 229 12.37 -1.98 2.23
CA ALA A 229 12.29 -1.14 3.42
C ALA A 229 13.43 -0.10 3.42
N PHE A 230 13.07 1.16 3.55
CA PHE A 230 13.96 2.31 3.57
C PHE A 230 13.98 2.90 4.98
N PRO A 231 15.12 2.88 5.68
CA PRO A 231 15.29 3.59 6.93
C PRO A 231 15.01 5.08 6.78
N LEU A 232 14.28 5.66 7.72
CA LEU A 232 13.94 7.09 7.74
C LEU A 232 15.01 7.95 8.39
N ASP A 233 16.00 7.33 9.04
CA ASP A 233 17.17 8.00 9.64
C ASP A 233 18.16 8.55 8.60
N GLY A 234 18.07 8.07 7.36
CA GLY A 234 18.95 8.43 6.25
C GLY A 234 20.39 7.92 6.37
N THR A 235 20.71 7.07 7.37
CA THR A 235 22.07 6.58 7.62
C THR A 235 22.27 5.14 7.16
N SER A 236 21.21 4.33 7.20
CA SER A 236 21.26 2.90 6.90
C SER A 236 20.86 2.61 5.46
N SER A 237 21.40 1.52 4.90
CA SER A 237 21.03 1.07 3.55
C SER A 237 19.66 0.40 3.55
N PRO A 238 18.87 0.52 2.47
CA PRO A 238 17.60 -0.18 2.36
C PRO A 238 17.78 -1.71 2.36
N THR A 239 16.81 -2.42 2.93
CA THR A 239 16.69 -3.88 2.85
C THR A 239 15.63 -4.27 1.83
N THR A 240 15.88 -5.33 1.05
CA THR A 240 14.93 -5.87 0.10
C THR A 240 14.72 -7.36 0.35
N ALA A 241 13.46 -7.78 0.41
CA ALA A 241 13.07 -9.18 0.53
C ALA A 241 12.04 -9.55 -0.56
N PRO A 242 12.17 -10.73 -1.19
CA PRO A 242 11.14 -11.23 -2.10
C PRO A 242 9.87 -11.59 -1.31
N THR A 243 8.71 -11.44 -1.92
CA THR A 243 7.42 -11.84 -1.36
C THR A 243 6.50 -12.38 -2.44
N ASP A 244 5.74 -13.42 -2.12
CA ASP A 244 4.57 -13.88 -2.87
C ASP A 244 3.25 -13.49 -2.17
N GLN A 245 3.33 -12.88 -0.99
CA GLN A 245 2.21 -12.40 -0.20
C GLN A 245 2.07 -10.88 -0.34
N TRP A 246 0.86 -10.39 -0.13
CA TRP A 246 0.47 -8.99 -0.19
C TRP A 246 0.85 -8.24 1.10
N LEU A 247 1.52 -7.09 0.98
CA LEU A 247 1.71 -6.17 2.12
C LEU A 247 0.36 -5.55 2.55
N VAL A 248 -0.12 -5.82 3.77
CA VAL A 248 -1.47 -5.40 4.21
C VAL A 248 -1.51 -4.53 5.46
N GLY A 249 -0.39 -4.36 6.14
CA GLY A 249 -0.25 -3.42 7.25
C GLY A 249 1.18 -3.32 7.76
N ALA A 250 1.38 -2.46 8.74
CA ALA A 250 2.61 -2.32 9.49
C ALA A 250 2.31 -1.97 10.95
N GLY A 251 3.14 -2.49 11.86
CA GLY A 251 3.24 -2.06 13.24
C GLY A 251 4.34 -1.03 13.45
N GLN A 252 4.75 -0.84 14.69
CA GLN A 252 5.85 0.01 15.12
C GLN A 252 7.19 -0.42 14.52
N ASP A 253 7.45 -1.73 14.41
CA ASP A 253 8.71 -2.28 13.89
C ASP A 253 8.55 -3.46 12.91
N SER A 254 7.31 -3.89 12.65
CA SER A 254 7.01 -5.04 11.80
C SER A 254 6.07 -4.72 10.64
N LEU A 255 6.03 -5.63 9.66
CA LEU A 255 5.12 -5.59 8.52
C LEU A 255 4.20 -6.82 8.54
N LEU A 256 2.99 -6.65 8.04
CA LEU A 256 2.00 -7.73 7.91
C LEU A 256 1.81 -8.11 6.45
N LEU A 257 1.93 -9.41 6.17
CA LEU A 257 1.69 -9.99 4.86
C LEU A 257 0.48 -10.92 4.87
N SER A 258 -0.29 -10.90 3.79
CA SER A 258 -1.47 -11.73 3.60
C SER A 258 -1.35 -12.58 2.32
N PRO A 259 -1.83 -13.83 2.31
CA PRO A 259 -1.90 -14.63 1.08
C PRO A 259 -2.87 -14.04 0.02
N GLN A 260 -3.75 -13.12 0.42
CA GLN A 260 -4.74 -12.48 -0.43
C GLN A 260 -4.78 -10.95 -0.21
N PRO A 261 -5.23 -10.14 -1.17
CA PRO A 261 -5.38 -8.71 -0.95
C PRO A 261 -6.47 -8.44 0.11
N VAL A 262 -6.19 -7.57 1.08
CA VAL A 262 -7.13 -7.18 2.14
C VAL A 262 -7.71 -5.81 1.81
N HIS A 263 -8.73 -5.80 0.94
CA HIS A 263 -9.54 -4.62 0.64
C HIS A 263 -10.95 -5.10 0.25
N HIS A 264 -12.02 -4.49 0.77
CA HIS A 264 -13.41 -4.97 0.62
C HIS A 264 -13.89 -5.18 -0.82
N LYS A 265 -13.23 -4.59 -1.83
CA LYS A 265 -13.52 -4.83 -3.25
C LYS A 265 -12.73 -5.98 -3.88
N MET A 266 -11.69 -6.46 -3.21
CA MET A 266 -10.73 -7.46 -3.69
C MET A 266 -10.79 -8.78 -2.91
N CYS A 267 -11.70 -8.88 -1.94
CA CYS A 267 -12.02 -10.11 -1.20
C CYS A 267 -13.54 -10.27 -1.06
N SER A 268 -14.01 -11.50 -0.82
CA SER A 268 -15.40 -11.76 -0.45
C SER A 268 -15.73 -11.06 0.87
N ASP A 269 -16.96 -10.61 1.09
CA ASP A 269 -17.38 -10.04 2.37
C ASP A 269 -18.04 -11.14 3.23
N PRO A 270 -17.49 -11.50 4.40
CA PRO A 270 -16.28 -10.97 5.04
C PRO A 270 -14.98 -11.54 4.43
N CYS A 271 -13.91 -10.74 4.46
CA CYS A 271 -12.63 -11.11 3.83
C CYS A 271 -11.88 -12.22 4.57
N GLY A 272 -12.21 -12.42 5.85
CA GLY A 272 -11.64 -13.44 6.73
C GLY A 272 -12.58 -14.60 7.04
N PRO A 273 -12.12 -15.56 7.88
CA PRO A 273 -10.81 -15.55 8.57
C PRO A 273 -9.64 -15.95 7.66
N PHE A 274 -8.48 -15.28 7.80
CA PHE A 274 -7.21 -15.67 7.16
C PHE A 274 -6.02 -15.59 8.13
N ALA A 275 -4.88 -16.15 7.73
CA ALA A 275 -3.63 -16.04 8.48
C ALA A 275 -2.74 -14.93 7.91
N LEU A 276 -2.23 -14.08 8.79
CA LEU A 276 -1.25 -13.04 8.46
C LEU A 276 0.15 -13.48 8.86
N THR A 277 1.13 -13.28 7.99
CA THR A 277 2.55 -13.44 8.32
C THR A 277 3.09 -12.11 8.83
N ARG A 278 3.65 -12.09 10.04
CA ARG A 278 4.39 -10.93 10.54
C ARG A 278 5.86 -11.07 10.18
N ILE A 279 6.46 -10.05 9.56
CA ILE A 279 7.87 -10.00 9.21
C ILE A 279 8.52 -8.73 9.77
N SER A 280 9.83 -8.76 9.97
CA SER A 280 10.62 -7.55 10.22
C SER A 280 10.77 -6.73 8.94
N THR A 281 11.22 -5.48 9.06
CA THR A 281 11.68 -4.64 7.93
C THR A 281 12.89 -5.23 7.19
N GLY A 282 13.60 -6.19 7.80
CA GLY A 282 14.65 -6.99 7.18
C GLY A 282 14.15 -8.22 6.41
N GLY A 283 12.85 -8.51 6.42
CA GLY A 283 12.24 -9.66 5.74
C GLY A 283 12.27 -10.97 6.53
N GLN A 284 12.78 -10.98 7.77
CA GLN A 284 12.72 -12.17 8.62
C GLN A 284 11.29 -12.39 9.14
N LYS A 285 10.80 -13.63 9.08
CA LYS A 285 9.51 -14.02 9.70
C LYS A 285 9.59 -13.91 11.22
N LEU A 286 8.68 -13.15 11.80
CA LEU A 286 8.54 -12.95 13.24
C LEU A 286 7.44 -13.82 13.85
N GLY A 287 6.38 -14.10 13.08
CA GLY A 287 5.25 -14.88 13.57
C GLY A 287 4.11 -14.99 12.59
N THR A 288 3.00 -15.55 13.07
CA THR A 288 1.75 -15.66 12.32
C THR A 288 0.59 -15.24 13.23
N ILE A 289 -0.29 -14.36 12.75
CA ILE A 289 -1.54 -14.01 13.41
C ILE A 289 -2.65 -14.81 12.73
N THR A 290 -3.30 -15.69 13.47
CA THR A 290 -4.38 -16.56 12.98
C THR A 290 -5.73 -15.85 13.03
N HIS A 291 -6.68 -16.34 12.23
CA HIS A 291 -8.09 -15.91 12.22
C HIS A 291 -8.33 -14.41 12.05
N ALA A 292 -7.44 -13.71 11.35
CA ALA A 292 -7.55 -12.29 11.08
C ALA A 292 -8.75 -11.99 10.16
N ASP A 293 -9.44 -10.89 10.43
CA ASP A 293 -10.58 -10.38 9.66
C ASP A 293 -10.26 -8.99 9.08
N ARG A 294 -9.69 -8.09 9.90
CA ARG A 294 -9.37 -6.70 9.51
C ARG A 294 -7.97 -6.31 9.95
N VAL A 295 -7.34 -5.44 9.18
CA VAL A 295 -6.08 -4.78 9.52
C VAL A 295 -6.35 -3.29 9.59
N TYR A 296 -6.05 -2.69 10.74
CA TYR A 296 -6.19 -1.26 10.98
C TYR A 296 -4.85 -0.55 10.84
N ARG A 297 -4.90 0.73 10.51
CA ARG A 297 -3.71 1.59 10.60
C ARG A 297 -3.23 1.69 12.04
N GLY A 298 -1.93 1.87 12.25
CA GLY A 298 -1.34 1.95 13.59
C GLY A 298 -0.89 0.61 14.17
N GLY A 299 -1.08 -0.50 13.47
CA GLY A 299 -0.51 -1.79 13.87
C GLY A 299 -1.47 -2.72 14.61
N TRP A 300 -2.76 -2.71 14.26
CA TRP A 300 -3.73 -3.62 14.86
C TRP A 300 -4.37 -4.56 13.87
N VAL A 301 -4.74 -5.74 14.37
CA VAL A 301 -5.50 -6.76 13.65
C VAL A 301 -6.74 -7.11 14.46
N GLU A 302 -7.91 -6.96 13.86
CA GLU A 302 -9.13 -7.61 14.39
C GLU A 302 -9.13 -9.06 13.95
N ARG A 303 -9.33 -9.97 14.91
CA ARG A 303 -9.39 -11.41 14.66
C ARG A 303 -10.45 -12.09 15.50
N TYR A 304 -10.79 -13.33 15.14
CA TYR A 304 -11.57 -14.21 15.98
C TYR A 304 -10.69 -14.86 17.06
N LYS A 305 -11.20 -14.91 18.29
CA LYS A 305 -10.65 -15.68 19.42
C LYS A 305 -10.63 -17.16 19.05
N GLU A 306 -9.66 -17.89 19.60
CA GLU A 306 -9.59 -19.34 19.40
C GLU A 306 -10.42 -20.11 20.45
N PRO A 307 -11.20 -21.13 20.04
CA PRO A 307 -11.40 -21.58 18.66
C PRO A 307 -12.29 -20.59 17.88
N ALA A 308 -12.01 -20.43 16.57
CA ALA A 308 -12.88 -19.64 15.71
C ALA A 308 -14.31 -20.21 15.76
N PRO A 309 -15.34 -19.36 15.77
CA PRO A 309 -16.72 -19.82 15.85
C PRO A 309 -17.00 -20.78 14.70
N ASP A 310 -17.48 -21.98 15.02
CA ASP A 310 -17.99 -22.91 14.03
C ASP A 310 -19.14 -22.18 13.31
N GLY A 311 -19.15 -22.14 11.98
CA GLY A 311 -20.11 -21.35 11.19
C GLY A 311 -21.59 -21.71 11.36
N GLU A 312 -21.93 -22.55 12.34
CA GLU A 312 -23.28 -22.85 12.82
C GLU A 312 -23.76 -21.88 13.91
N ASP A 313 -22.85 -21.23 14.63
CA ASP A 313 -23.16 -20.27 15.68
C ASP A 313 -23.38 -18.87 15.06
N GLY A 314 -24.60 -18.33 15.20
CA GLY A 314 -25.06 -17.12 14.50
C GLY A 314 -24.19 -15.85 14.64
N GLU A 315 -24.53 -14.80 13.88
CA GLU A 315 -23.76 -13.54 13.79
C GLU A 315 -23.39 -12.93 15.16
N ALA A 316 -24.26 -13.04 16.16
CA ALA A 316 -24.04 -12.51 17.51
C ALA A 316 -22.92 -13.25 18.27
N SER A 317 -22.82 -14.57 18.15
CA SER A 317 -21.73 -15.38 18.72
C SER A 317 -20.41 -15.14 18.00
N ALA A 318 -20.46 -14.94 16.68
CA ALA A 318 -19.27 -14.60 15.89
C ALA A 318 -18.71 -13.21 16.22
N GLN A 319 -19.57 -12.26 16.58
CA GLN A 319 -19.17 -10.90 16.97
C GLN A 319 -18.67 -10.82 18.43
N ALA A 320 -19.25 -11.62 19.35
CA ALA A 320 -18.76 -11.76 20.73
C ALA A 320 -17.40 -12.48 20.83
N ALA A 321 -17.02 -13.21 19.77
CA ALA A 321 -15.76 -13.92 19.67
C ALA A 321 -14.62 -13.08 19.06
N ARG A 322 -14.74 -11.75 18.93
CA ARG A 322 -13.69 -10.91 18.31
C ARG A 322 -12.80 -10.22 19.33
N GLU A 323 -11.54 -10.05 18.95
CA GLU A 323 -10.56 -9.26 19.68
C GLU A 323 -9.71 -8.43 18.72
N VAL A 324 -9.17 -7.33 19.22
CA VAL A 324 -8.17 -6.51 18.52
C VAL A 324 -6.81 -6.78 19.12
N VAL A 325 -5.82 -7.09 18.29
CA VAL A 325 -4.48 -7.46 18.71
C VAL A 325 -3.47 -6.46 18.16
N ASP A 326 -2.64 -5.91 19.04
CA ASP A 326 -1.45 -5.16 18.67
C ASP A 326 -0.40 -6.10 18.07
N VAL A 327 0.10 -5.77 16.88
CA VAL A 327 0.85 -6.72 16.06
C VAL A 327 2.25 -7.01 16.60
N ASP A 328 2.84 -6.07 17.35
CA ASP A 328 4.22 -6.14 17.82
C ASP A 328 4.30 -6.68 19.25
N THR A 329 3.45 -6.17 20.15
CA THR A 329 3.38 -6.60 21.56
C THR A 329 2.57 -7.87 21.74
N GLY A 330 1.59 -8.12 20.86
CA GLY A 330 0.61 -9.19 21.02
C GLY A 330 -0.45 -8.90 22.08
N ALA A 331 -0.50 -7.68 22.64
CA ALA A 331 -1.57 -7.27 23.54
C ALA A 331 -2.92 -7.38 22.83
N ALA A 332 -3.90 -7.98 23.50
CA ALA A 332 -5.20 -8.26 22.93
C ALA A 332 -6.31 -7.62 23.77
N THR A 333 -7.21 -6.90 23.10
CA THR A 333 -8.42 -6.31 23.68
C THR A 333 -9.63 -7.06 23.17
N ASP A 334 -10.34 -7.73 24.07
CA ASP A 334 -11.59 -8.43 23.76
C ASP A 334 -12.70 -7.42 23.45
N LEU A 335 -13.32 -7.55 22.27
CA LEU A 335 -14.40 -6.66 21.87
C LEU A 335 -15.72 -7.04 22.54
N ASN A 336 -15.93 -8.30 22.93
CA ASN A 336 -17.17 -8.73 23.61
C ASN A 336 -18.48 -8.27 22.93
N GLY A 337 -18.49 -8.19 21.59
CA GLY A 337 -19.62 -7.70 20.80
C GLY A 337 -19.64 -6.19 20.53
N ASP A 338 -18.70 -5.44 21.09
CA ASP A 338 -18.44 -4.03 20.78
C ASP A 338 -17.75 -3.88 19.40
N GLN A 339 -17.73 -2.67 18.87
CA GLN A 339 -17.15 -2.35 17.55
C GLN A 339 -15.88 -1.53 17.70
N ALA A 340 -14.81 -1.90 16.98
CA ALA A 340 -13.59 -1.12 16.88
C ALA A 340 -13.57 -0.28 15.59
N GLU A 341 -13.37 1.03 15.73
CA GLU A 341 -13.32 1.98 14.63
C GLU A 341 -12.03 2.81 14.67
N GLU A 342 -11.44 3.09 13.50
CA GLU A 342 -10.28 3.99 13.42
C GLU A 342 -10.64 5.39 13.90
N THR A 343 -9.84 5.93 14.81
CA THR A 343 -10.00 7.29 15.34
C THR A 343 -8.67 8.04 15.36
N GLY A 344 -8.75 9.36 15.49
CA GLY A 344 -7.59 10.22 15.69
C GLY A 344 -7.42 10.56 17.17
N LEU A 345 -6.21 10.35 17.67
CA LEU A 345 -5.80 10.71 19.03
C LEU A 345 -4.77 11.84 19.01
N SER A 346 -4.51 12.42 20.17
CA SER A 346 -3.44 13.42 20.32
C SER A 346 -2.05 12.86 19.99
N THR A 347 -1.85 11.56 20.19
CA THR A 347 -0.60 10.81 19.90
C THR A 347 -0.52 10.29 18.46
N GLY A 348 -1.59 10.38 17.67
CA GLY A 348 -1.64 9.87 16.29
C GLY A 348 -2.80 8.93 16.03
N PRO A 349 -2.62 7.88 15.22
CA PRO A 349 -3.62 6.85 15.02
C PRO A 349 -4.09 6.16 16.32
N GLY A 350 -5.38 5.86 16.38
CA GLY A 350 -6.00 5.11 17.47
C GLY A 350 -7.17 4.26 16.99
N LEU A 351 -7.67 3.42 17.89
CA LEU A 351 -8.97 2.75 17.74
C LEU A 351 -9.92 3.20 18.84
N LEU A 352 -11.17 3.47 18.48
CA LEU A 352 -12.26 3.71 19.41
C LEU A 352 -13.10 2.43 19.48
N VAL A 353 -13.26 1.90 20.69
CA VAL A 353 -14.19 0.81 20.95
C VAL A 353 -15.52 1.41 21.38
N THR A 354 -16.59 1.05 20.68
CA THR A 354 -17.93 1.57 20.93
C THR A 354 -18.95 0.45 21.12
N ARG A 355 -19.91 0.72 22.00
CA ARG A 355 -21.01 -0.18 22.33
C ARG A 355 -22.33 0.38 21.85
N ARG A 356 -23.12 -0.40 21.11
CA ARG A 356 -24.50 -0.01 20.80
C ARG A 356 -25.34 0.03 22.07
N THR A 357 -26.17 1.07 22.21
CA THR A 357 -27.08 1.19 23.35
C THR A 357 -28.16 0.12 23.36
N ASP A 358 -28.55 -0.36 22.18
CA ASP A 358 -29.47 -1.48 21.97
C ASP A 358 -28.89 -2.34 20.82
N PRO A 359 -28.23 -3.47 21.16
CA PRO A 359 -27.57 -4.36 20.21
C PRO A 359 -28.51 -4.99 19.17
N ASP A 360 -29.79 -5.18 19.52
CA ASP A 360 -30.79 -5.82 18.64
C ASP A 360 -31.26 -4.88 17.52
N LYS A 361 -30.95 -3.59 17.65
CA LYS A 361 -31.31 -2.56 16.67
C LYS A 361 -30.06 -1.97 16.03
N GLN A 362 -29.84 -2.29 14.75
CA GLN A 362 -28.68 -1.84 13.98
C GLN A 362 -28.54 -0.30 13.90
N SER A 363 -29.64 0.45 14.00
CA SER A 363 -29.65 1.91 13.97
C SER A 363 -29.50 2.57 15.35
N SER A 364 -29.26 1.80 16.40
CA SER A 364 -29.03 2.33 17.74
C SER A 364 -27.75 3.15 17.78
N PRO A 365 -27.74 4.27 18.54
CA PRO A 365 -26.52 5.01 18.75
C PRO A 365 -25.49 4.13 19.47
N SER A 366 -24.21 4.38 19.18
CA SER A 366 -23.09 3.77 19.89
C SER A 366 -22.49 4.75 20.90
N VAL A 367 -22.04 4.23 22.04
CA VAL A 367 -21.34 5.00 23.08
C VAL A 367 -19.89 4.53 23.18
N PRO A 368 -18.92 5.43 23.35
CA PRO A 368 -17.53 5.06 23.62
C PRO A 368 -17.40 4.23 24.90
N VAL A 369 -16.60 3.17 24.88
CA VAL A 369 -16.30 2.33 26.06
C VAL A 369 -14.80 2.23 26.36
N ALA A 370 -13.97 2.27 25.33
CA ALA A 370 -12.51 2.30 25.46
C ALA A 370 -11.88 2.91 24.22
N TRP A 371 -10.60 3.28 24.31
CA TRP A 371 -9.78 3.64 23.16
C TRP A 371 -8.38 3.01 23.26
N LEU A 372 -7.72 2.81 22.12
CA LEU A 372 -6.38 2.21 21.99
C LEU A 372 -5.46 3.18 21.26
N SER A 373 -4.20 3.32 21.69
CA SER A 373 -3.21 4.18 21.02
C SER A 373 -2.14 3.39 20.28
N ALA A 374 -1.77 3.85 19.08
CA ALA A 374 -0.71 3.21 18.29
C ALA A 374 0.69 3.56 18.81
N ASP A 375 0.78 4.53 19.72
CA ASP A 375 2.02 5.05 20.31
C ASP A 375 2.34 4.43 21.68
N ASP A 376 1.53 3.48 22.16
CA ASP A 376 1.77 2.74 23.41
C ASP A 376 1.81 1.22 23.20
N ASP A 377 1.53 0.43 24.24
CA ASP A 377 1.58 -1.03 24.24
C ASP A 377 0.25 -1.69 23.83
N GLY A 378 -0.71 -0.91 23.32
CA GLY A 378 -1.99 -1.41 22.81
C GLY A 378 -2.98 -1.81 23.91
N HIS A 379 -2.79 -1.33 25.15
CA HIS A 379 -3.75 -1.55 26.23
C HIS A 379 -4.99 -0.64 26.08
N PRO A 380 -6.18 -1.11 26.53
CA PRO A 380 -7.40 -0.31 26.48
C PRO A 380 -7.41 0.78 27.56
N HIS A 381 -7.66 2.01 27.12
CA HIS A 381 -7.90 3.17 27.96
C HIS A 381 -9.40 3.40 28.16
N THR A 382 -9.81 3.76 29.38
CA THR A 382 -11.23 3.97 29.75
C THR A 382 -11.50 5.37 30.32
N GLU A 383 -10.44 6.15 30.48
CA GLU A 383 -10.46 7.55 30.85
C GLU A 383 -10.76 8.47 29.65
N ASN A 384 -11.23 9.68 29.94
CA ASN A 384 -11.46 10.76 28.97
C ASN A 384 -12.38 10.38 27.80
N LEU A 385 -13.33 9.46 27.99
CA LEU A 385 -14.25 9.02 26.94
C LEU A 385 -15.19 10.12 26.44
N GLU A 386 -15.42 11.15 27.27
CA GLU A 386 -16.23 12.32 26.93
C GLU A 386 -15.67 13.13 25.75
N GLN A 387 -14.40 12.95 25.39
CA GLN A 387 -13.80 13.58 24.21
C GLN A 387 -14.35 13.00 22.90
N PHE A 388 -14.86 11.76 22.91
CA PHE A 388 -15.39 11.05 21.74
C PHE A 388 -16.92 11.16 21.63
N THR A 389 -17.58 11.66 22.67
CA THR A 389 -19.00 11.96 22.60
C THR A 389 -19.16 13.33 21.94
N SER A 390 -19.71 13.35 20.72
CA SER A 390 -20.11 14.60 20.07
C SER A 390 -21.02 15.40 21.00
N LYS A 391 -20.69 16.66 21.27
CA LYS A 391 -21.64 17.62 21.84
C LYS A 391 -22.58 18.17 20.79
#